data_AF-A0A9D9IZW7-F1
#
_entry.id   AF-A0A9D9IZW7-F1
#
_cell.length_a   1.000
_cell.length_b   1.000
_cell.length_c   1.000
_cell.angle_alpha   90.00
_cell.angle_beta   90.00
_cell.angle_gamma   90.00
#
_symmetry.space_group_name_H-M   'P 1'
#
loop_
_entity.id
_entity.type
_entity.pdbx_description
1 polymer ?
#
loop_
_entity_poly.entity_id
_entity_poly.type
_entity_poly.pdbx_seq_one_letter_code
_entity_poly.pdbx_strand_id
1 'polypeptide(L)'
;ILSSTDILAIDQACVDLVYAMTEADHHDLVERIETRHGLRQLSYMKELGMGNDRYILIDLDNGGKRITAAEAVEGLKPFVQGQE
;
A
#
# COMPACT_ATOMS: atom_id res chain seq x y z
N ILE A 1 -6.90 -5.57 4.53
CA ILE A 1 -5.58 -5.98 5.08
C ILE A 1 -4.79 -6.63 3.95
N LEU A 2 -3.50 -6.33 3.79
CA LEU A 2 -2.65 -6.96 2.77
C LEU A 2 -1.78 -8.06 3.39
N SER A 3 -1.38 -9.05 2.60
CA SER A 3 -0.48 -10.12 3.02
C SER A 3 0.38 -10.61 1.85
N SER A 4 1.66 -10.89 2.11
CA SER A 4 2.61 -11.50 1.18
C SER A 4 3.69 -12.26 1.93
N THR A 5 4.30 -13.25 1.30
CA THR A 5 5.53 -13.89 1.78
C THR A 5 6.80 -13.18 1.31
N ASP A 6 6.67 -12.20 0.41
CA ASP A 6 7.76 -11.36 -0.08
C ASP A 6 7.65 -9.97 0.58
N ILE A 7 8.66 -9.62 1.37
CA ILE A 7 8.68 -8.40 2.21
C ILE A 7 8.73 -7.12 1.37
N LEU A 8 9.44 -7.12 0.24
CA LEU A 8 9.48 -5.94 -0.61
C LEU A 8 8.17 -5.78 -1.37
N ALA A 9 7.56 -6.89 -1.80
CA ALA A 9 6.31 -6.85 -2.53
C ALA A 9 5.17 -6.27 -1.66
N ILE A 10 5.11 -6.65 -0.38
CA ILE A 10 4.07 -6.14 0.54
C ILE A 10 4.28 -4.66 0.87
N ASP A 11 5.53 -4.24 1.12
CA ASP A 11 5.82 -2.85 1.46
C ASP A 11 5.59 -1.92 0.26
N GLN A 12 6.00 -2.36 -0.94
CA GLN A 12 5.70 -1.63 -2.18
C GLN A 12 4.18 -1.51 -2.39
N ALA A 13 3.43 -2.60 -2.23
CA ALA A 13 1.98 -2.58 -2.34
C ALA A 13 1.33 -1.62 -1.34
N CYS A 14 1.77 -1.61 -0.08
CA CYS A 14 1.26 -0.70 0.93
C CYS A 14 1.45 0.77 0.52
N VAL A 15 2.63 1.13 0.02
CA VAL A 15 2.91 2.50 -0.44
C VAL A 15 2.07 2.86 -1.66
N ASP A 16 1.93 1.95 -2.62
CA ASP A 16 1.12 2.20 -3.81
C ASP A 16 -0.37 2.40 -3.47
N LEU A 17 -0.90 1.66 -2.48
CA LEU A 17 -2.27 1.89 -2.00
C LEU A 17 -2.40 3.30 -1.42
N VAL A 18 -1.44 3.79 -0.63
CA VAL A 18 -1.46 5.16 -0.09
C VAL A 18 -1.55 6.18 -1.22
N TYR A 19 -0.71 6.04 -2.25
CA TYR A 19 -0.75 6.96 -3.39
C TYR A 19 -2.01 6.83 -4.26
N ALA A 20 -2.71 5.68 -4.21
CA ALA A 20 -3.97 5.47 -4.91
C ALA A 20 -5.19 6.05 -4.18
N MET A 21 -5.10 6.32 -2.87
CA MET A 21 -6.17 6.91 -2.07
C MET A 21 -6.50 8.34 -2.52
N THR A 22 -7.63 8.88 -2.04
CA THR A 22 -7.99 10.28 -2.29
C THR A 22 -7.03 11.23 -1.55
N GLU A 23 -6.89 12.46 -2.06
CA GLU A 23 -6.03 13.47 -1.43
C GLU A 23 -6.39 13.73 0.04
N ALA A 24 -7.68 13.73 0.36
CA ALA A 24 -8.18 13.92 1.71
C ALA A 24 -7.76 12.78 2.66
N ASP A 25 -7.62 11.56 2.16
CA ASP A 25 -7.31 10.38 2.97
C ASP A 25 -5.80 10.13 3.13
N HIS A 26 -4.97 10.58 2.18
CA HIS A 26 -3.53 10.27 2.18
C HIS A 26 -2.59 11.44 2.49
N HIS A 27 -3.09 12.67 2.63
CA HIS A 27 -2.27 13.88 2.67
C HIS A 27 -1.11 13.78 3.67
N ASP A 28 -1.44 13.52 4.94
CA ASP A 28 -0.46 13.43 6.02
C ASP A 28 0.57 12.32 5.78
N LEU A 29 0.16 11.20 5.16
CA LEU A 29 1.06 10.07 4.94
C LEU A 29 2.01 10.32 3.77
N VAL A 30 1.48 10.88 2.68
CA VAL A 30 2.28 11.29 1.51
C VAL A 30 3.30 12.35 1.92
N GLU A 31 2.92 13.38 2.67
CA GLU A 31 3.84 14.41 3.18
C GLU A 31 5.01 13.76 3.93
N ARG A 32 4.73 12.77 4.78
CA ARG A 32 5.75 12.08 5.58
C ARG A 32 6.66 11.21 4.74
N ILE A 33 6.13 10.51 3.74
CA ILE A 33 6.92 9.69 2.82
C ILE A 33 7.89 10.58 2.02
N GLU A 34 7.41 11.71 1.53
CA GLU A 34 8.21 12.58 0.66
C GLU A 34 9.25 13.38 1.44
N THR A 35 8.84 14.06 2.52
CA THR A 35 9.74 14.92 3.33
C THR A 35 10.86 14.15 4.03
N ARG A 36 10.67 12.84 4.30
CA ARG A 36 11.64 11.99 4.99
C ARG A 36 12.30 10.96 4.08
N HIS A 37 12.12 11.09 2.76
CA HIS A 37 12.70 10.16 1.77
C HIS A 37 12.34 8.68 2.02
N GLY A 38 11.09 8.42 2.44
CA GLY A 38 10.63 7.08 2.81
C GLY A 38 10.78 6.03 1.70
N LEU A 39 10.65 6.45 0.43
CA LEU A 39 10.84 5.57 -0.73
C LEU A 39 12.27 4.99 -0.84
N ARG A 40 13.26 5.60 -0.18
CA ARG A 40 14.63 5.08 -0.14
C ARG A 40 14.70 3.72 0.56
N GLN A 41 13.79 3.42 1.49
CA GLN A 41 13.73 2.11 2.13
C GLN A 41 13.41 1.01 1.11
N LEU A 42 12.42 1.23 0.24
CA LEU A 42 12.01 0.29 -0.80
C LEU A 42 13.14 0.05 -1.81
N SER A 43 13.77 1.12 -2.30
CA SER A 43 14.86 0.98 -3.28
C SER A 43 16.06 0.24 -2.66
N TYR A 44 16.36 0.49 -1.39
CA TYR A 44 17.47 -0.16 -0.70
C TYR A 44 17.20 -1.62 -0.36
N MET A 45 15.95 -1.99 -0.01
CA MET A 45 15.53 -3.39 0.13
C MET A 45 15.76 -4.17 -1.17
N LYS A 46 15.47 -3.57 -2.32
CA LYS A 46 15.75 -4.16 -3.63
C LYS A 46 17.25 -4.32 -3.87
N GLU A 47 18.05 -3.30 -3.57
CA GLU A 47 19.52 -3.35 -3.68
C GLU A 47 20.13 -4.46 -2.82
N LEU A 48 19.56 -4.71 -1.62
CA LEU A 48 19.98 -5.78 -0.72
C LEU A 48 19.41 -7.17 -1.07
N GLY A 49 18.60 -7.28 -2.13
CA GLY A 49 18.01 -8.55 -2.55
C GLY A 49 16.97 -9.11 -1.57
N MET A 50 16.29 -8.23 -0.82
CA MET A 50 15.32 -8.62 0.20
C MET A 50 13.97 -9.07 -0.37
N GLY A 51 13.71 -8.89 -1.66
CA GLY A 51 12.45 -9.30 -2.29
C GLY A 51 12.26 -8.68 -3.67
N ASN A 52 11.00 -8.67 -4.13
CA ASN A 52 10.60 -8.13 -5.43
C ASN A 52 9.70 -6.91 -5.29
N ASP A 53 9.99 -5.85 -6.05
CA ASP A 53 9.18 -4.62 -6.09
C ASP A 53 7.97 -4.73 -7.04
N ARG A 54 7.74 -5.90 -7.63
CA ARG A 54 6.61 -6.16 -8.51
C ARG A 54 5.67 -7.16 -7.86
N TYR A 55 4.39 -6.83 -7.85
CA TYR A 55 3.34 -7.62 -7.22
C TYR A 55 2.05 -7.60 -8.06
N ILE A 56 1.12 -8.48 -7.69
CA ILE A 56 -0.27 -8.44 -8.14
C ILE A 56 -1.15 -8.45 -6.90
N LEU A 57 -2.23 -7.66 -6.88
CA LEU A 57 -3.22 -7.72 -5.81
C LEU A 57 -4.27 -8.76 -6.14
N ILE A 58 -4.57 -9.60 -5.16
CA ILE A 58 -5.60 -10.63 -5.22
C ILE A 58 -6.60 -10.36 -4.11
N ASP A 59 -7.84 -10.12 -4.50
CA ASP A 59 -8.96 -9.93 -3.59
C ASP A 59 -9.53 -11.29 -3.17
N LEU A 60 -9.31 -11.67 -1.92
CA LEU A 60 -9.76 -12.94 -1.37
C LEU A 60 -11.26 -12.96 -1.05
N ASP A 61 -11.86 -11.81 -0.78
CA ASP A 61 -13.29 -11.71 -0.49
C ASP A 61 -14.11 -11.81 -1.78
N ASN A 62 -13.53 -11.39 -2.90
CA ASN A 62 -14.15 -11.44 -4.24
C ASN A 62 -13.61 -12.58 -5.12
N GLY A 63 -13.42 -13.77 -4.53
CA GLY A 63 -13.14 -15.00 -5.28
C GLY A 63 -11.75 -15.07 -5.91
N GLY A 64 -10.77 -14.37 -5.35
CA GLY A 64 -9.39 -14.34 -5.87
C GLY A 64 -9.23 -13.44 -7.10
N LYS A 65 -10.12 -12.46 -7.31
CA LYS A 65 -10.04 -11.54 -8.45
C LYS A 65 -8.75 -10.73 -8.36
N ARG A 66 -8.07 -10.57 -9.51
CA ARG A 66 -6.97 -9.59 -9.65
C ARG A 66 -7.54 -8.18 -9.68
N ILE A 67 -6.99 -7.31 -8.85
CA ILE A 67 -7.41 -5.91 -8.76
C ILE A 67 -6.21 -4.97 -8.86
N THR A 68 -6.49 -3.72 -9.18
CA THR A 68 -5.55 -2.61 -9.15
C THR A 68 -5.51 -1.95 -7.76
N ALA A 69 -4.48 -1.16 -7.46
CA ALA A 69 -4.43 -0.39 -6.22
C ALA A 69 -5.60 0.61 -6.10
N ALA A 70 -6.03 1.21 -7.22
CA ALA A 70 -7.18 2.11 -7.27
C ALA A 70 -8.50 1.42 -6.92
N GLU A 71 -8.73 0.21 -7.46
CA GLU A 71 -9.89 -0.62 -7.07
C GLU A 71 -9.82 -1.02 -5.59
N ALA A 72 -8.62 -1.30 -5.06
CA ALA A 72 -8.43 -1.73 -3.68
C ALA A 72 -8.74 -0.64 -2.63
N VAL A 73 -8.69 0.63 -3.02
CA VAL A 73 -8.96 1.79 -2.14
C VAL A 73 -10.31 2.45 -2.43
N GLU A 74 -11.10 1.88 -3.34
CA GLU A 74 -12.42 2.39 -3.64
C GLU A 74 -13.35 2.24 -2.42
N GLY A 75 -14.00 3.34 -2.03
CA GLY A 75 -14.98 3.33 -0.93
C GLY A 75 -14.38 3.16 0.47
N LEU A 76 -13.09 3.49 0.65
CA LEU A 76 -12.49 3.57 1.98
C LEU A 76 -13.32 4.44 2.92
N LYS A 77 -13.56 3.93 4.12
CA LYS A 77 -14.24 4.66 5.19
C LYS A 77 -13.22 4.99 6.27
N PRO A 78 -13.05 6.27 6.62
CA PRO A 78 -12.19 6.65 7.74
C PRO A 78 -12.60 5.91 9.01
N PHE A 79 -11.61 5.54 9.81
CA PHE A 79 -11.89 4.97 11.13
C PHE A 79 -12.45 6.07 12.03
N VAL A 80 -13.75 6.04 12.31
CA VAL A 80 -14.39 7.00 13.19
C VAL A 80 -14.20 6.52 14.64
N GLN A 81 -13.41 7.25 15.43
CA GLN A 81 -13.35 7.00 16.88
C GLN A 81 -14.73 7.30 17.48
N GLY A 82 -15.41 6.27 17.99
CA GLY A 82 -16.72 6.41 18.67
C GLY A 82 -17.82 5.44 18.23
N GLN A 83 -17.52 4.42 17.43
CA GLN A 83 -18.43 3.28 17.24
C GLN A 83 -18.11 2.20 18.28
N GLU A 84 -18.83 2.23 19.39
CA GLU A 84 -19.01 1.09 20.32
C GLU A 84 -19.87 0.01 19.69
#